data_AF-A0A949I259-F1
#
_entry.id   AF-A0A949I259-F1
#
_cell.length_a   1.000
_cell.length_b   1.000
_cell.length_c   1.000
_cell.angle_alpha   90.00
_cell.angle_beta   90.00
_cell.angle_gamma   90.00
#
_symmetry.space_group_name_H-M   'P 1'
#
loop_
_entity.id
_entity.type
_entity.pdbx_description
1 polymer ?
#
loop_
_entity_poly.entity_id
_entity_poly.type
_entity_poly.pdbx_seq_one_letter_code
_entity_poly.pdbx_strand_id
1 'polypeptide(L)'
;MLPAPDYGYINKILNEEHFLVGNNPAQGIPTGRNVIGFIFFDQNLRREPVSDFLDNINLLNQYSGKQIHFFLPGVSLFGPNEGDHAVLIGEVDGINAYHNSRAFMSFKDEFEQKIPQWKYNFGVDIVLVDVIGAKGNRTLDFSSAIFFKVEEFIQLKIVDRTTELLGKIIKFHREAKLATAKDAKLLLQQQFGIDWFKSLIFVLFPKSIQKLARAQAVLGGGAALR
;
A
#
# COMPACT_ATOMS: atom_id res chain seq x y z
N MET A 1 -2.55 5.92 9.50
CA MET A 1 -1.28 5.23 9.27
C MET A 1 -0.82 4.73 10.61
N LEU A 2 -0.68 3.41 10.71
CA LEU A 2 -0.37 2.75 11.96
C LEU A 2 1.07 2.24 11.89
N PRO A 3 1.91 2.50 12.91
CA PRO A 3 3.20 1.84 13.03
C PRO A 3 2.98 0.32 13.08
N ALA A 4 3.89 -0.44 12.51
CA ALA A 4 3.85 -1.89 12.53
C ALA A 4 5.27 -2.41 12.85
N PRO A 5 5.62 -2.52 14.14
CA PRO A 5 6.97 -2.88 14.57
C PRO A 5 7.30 -4.35 14.30
N ASP A 6 6.32 -5.24 14.31
CA ASP A 6 6.50 -6.65 13.96
C ASP A 6 5.23 -7.26 13.34
N TYR A 7 5.35 -8.38 12.63
CA TYR A 7 4.21 -8.99 11.96
C TYR A 7 3.15 -9.52 12.95
N GLY A 8 3.54 -9.95 14.16
CA GLY A 8 2.63 -10.38 15.22
C GLY A 8 1.70 -9.24 15.69
N TYR A 9 2.16 -8.00 15.59
CA TYR A 9 1.36 -6.79 15.83
C TYR A 9 0.11 -6.72 14.96
N ILE A 10 0.21 -7.15 13.70
CA ILE A 10 -0.93 -7.12 12.77
C ILE A 10 -2.04 -8.05 13.24
N ASN A 11 -1.69 -9.26 13.69
CA ASN A 11 -2.68 -10.22 14.18
C ASN A 11 -3.47 -9.66 15.37
N LYS A 12 -2.78 -9.01 16.32
CA LYS A 12 -3.42 -8.33 17.46
C LYS A 12 -4.36 -7.23 17.00
N ILE A 13 -3.90 -6.33 16.13
CA ILE A 13 -4.71 -5.22 15.61
C ILE A 13 -5.98 -5.68 14.87
N LEU A 14 -5.90 -6.79 14.15
CA LEU A 14 -7.05 -7.30 13.41
C LEU A 14 -8.13 -7.89 14.32
N ASN A 15 -7.73 -8.41 15.48
CA ASN A 15 -8.57 -9.28 16.32
C ASN A 15 -8.94 -8.71 17.68
N GLU A 16 -8.19 -7.75 18.20
CA GLU A 16 -8.40 -7.16 19.52
C GLU A 16 -8.90 -5.72 19.37
N GLU A 17 -10.03 -5.37 20.00
CA GLU A 17 -10.56 -3.99 19.96
C GLU A 17 -9.65 -3.02 20.71
N HIS A 18 -9.08 -3.49 21.82
CA HIS A 18 -8.15 -2.77 22.66
C HIS A 18 -7.04 -3.73 23.08
N PHE A 19 -5.79 -3.29 22.99
CA PHE A 19 -4.64 -4.09 23.36
C PHE A 19 -3.48 -3.18 23.78
N LEU A 20 -2.43 -3.75 24.37
CA LEU A 20 -1.25 -3.00 24.80
C LEU A 20 -0.09 -3.20 23.82
N VAL A 21 0.61 -2.09 23.53
CA VAL A 21 1.86 -2.08 22.78
C VAL A 21 2.93 -1.57 23.72
N GLY A 22 3.76 -2.48 24.23
CA GLY A 22 4.48 -2.23 25.47
C GLY A 22 3.50 -1.92 26.59
N ASN A 23 3.57 -0.72 27.16
CA ASN A 23 2.68 -0.26 28.24
C ASN A 23 1.60 0.73 27.78
N ASN A 24 1.48 0.98 26.47
CA ASN A 24 0.57 1.99 25.93
C ASN A 24 -0.70 1.34 25.37
N PRO A 25 -1.89 1.89 25.66
CA PRO A 25 -3.13 1.42 25.07
C PRO A 25 -3.15 1.74 23.57
N ALA A 26 -3.51 0.73 22.77
CA ALA A 26 -3.79 0.86 21.35
C ALA A 26 -5.18 0.32 21.02
N GLN A 27 -5.71 0.77 19.90
CA GLN A 27 -7.01 0.37 19.38
C GLN A 27 -6.83 -0.46 18.10
N GLY A 28 -7.57 -1.56 17.99
CA GLY A 28 -7.60 -2.39 16.80
C GLY A 28 -8.33 -1.75 15.62
N ILE A 29 -8.32 -2.44 14.47
CA ILE A 29 -9.04 -1.99 13.28
C ILE A 29 -10.54 -2.30 13.42
N PRO A 30 -11.44 -1.34 13.15
CA PRO A 30 -12.88 -1.57 13.13
C PRO A 30 -13.31 -2.78 12.29
N THR A 31 -14.28 -3.55 12.77
CA THR A 31 -14.73 -4.84 12.20
C THR A 31 -15.41 -4.76 10.83
N GLY A 32 -15.64 -3.57 10.28
CA GLY A 32 -16.19 -3.36 8.93
C GLY A 32 -15.16 -3.05 7.84
N ARG A 33 -13.86 -3.16 8.15
CA ARG A 33 -12.77 -2.85 7.20
C ARG A 33 -12.23 -4.14 6.59
N ASN A 34 -12.47 -4.32 5.30
CA ASN A 34 -12.00 -5.53 4.62
C ASN A 34 -10.72 -5.29 3.82
N VAL A 35 -10.16 -4.07 3.78
CA VAL A 35 -8.89 -3.78 3.10
C VAL A 35 -7.94 -3.03 4.01
N ILE A 36 -6.71 -3.49 4.05
CA ILE A 36 -5.59 -2.78 4.66
C ILE A 36 -4.47 -2.58 3.64
N GLY A 37 -3.68 -1.54 3.83
CA GLY A 37 -2.51 -1.25 3.03
C GLY A 37 -1.23 -1.36 3.86
N PHE A 38 -0.13 -1.69 3.22
CA PHE A 38 1.22 -1.68 3.77
C PHE A 38 2.08 -0.82 2.87
N ILE A 39 2.86 0.09 3.45
CA ILE A 39 3.79 0.95 2.71
C ILE A 39 5.20 0.53 3.11
N PHE A 40 5.84 -0.24 2.25
CA PHE A 40 7.22 -0.68 2.42
C PHE A 40 8.16 0.38 1.85
N PHE A 41 9.17 0.78 2.61
CA PHE A 41 10.21 1.71 2.15
C PHE A 41 11.54 1.40 2.86
N ASP A 42 12.67 1.79 2.26
CA ASP A 42 13.99 1.55 2.82
C ASP A 42 14.43 2.70 3.73
N GLN A 43 15.56 2.53 4.42
CA GLN A 43 16.15 3.59 5.26
C GLN A 43 16.91 4.66 4.46
N ASN A 44 16.84 4.66 3.13
CA ASN A 44 17.43 5.73 2.33
C ASN A 44 16.46 6.92 2.24
N LEU A 45 16.29 7.62 3.35
CA LEU A 45 15.28 8.67 3.53
C LEU A 45 15.42 9.87 2.57
N ARG A 46 16.57 10.00 1.91
CA ARG A 46 16.84 11.06 0.92
C ARG A 46 16.35 10.70 -0.48
N ARG A 47 15.94 9.45 -0.70
CA ARG A 47 15.41 9.03 -2.00
C ARG A 47 14.07 9.72 -2.21
N GLU A 48 13.90 10.37 -3.36
CA GLU A 48 12.74 11.23 -3.64
C GLU A 48 11.37 10.60 -3.31
N PRO A 49 11.09 9.33 -3.70
CA PRO A 49 9.81 8.69 -3.37
C PRO A 49 9.59 8.51 -1.86
N VAL A 50 10.67 8.31 -1.10
CA VAL A 50 10.64 8.15 0.37
C VAL A 50 10.49 9.52 1.03
N SER A 51 11.25 10.54 0.61
CA SER A 51 11.14 11.88 1.19
C SER A 51 9.78 12.51 0.95
N ASP A 52 9.22 12.41 -0.27
CA ASP A 52 7.86 12.91 -0.56
C ASP A 52 6.81 12.24 0.33
N PHE A 53 6.94 10.93 0.54
CA PHE A 53 6.06 10.19 1.44
C PHE A 53 6.16 10.67 2.89
N LEU A 54 7.39 10.80 3.43
CA LEU A 54 7.62 11.20 4.81
C LEU A 54 7.19 12.65 5.09
N ASP A 55 7.49 13.57 4.17
CA ASP A 55 7.11 14.99 4.28
C ASP A 55 5.59 15.19 4.35
N ASN A 56 4.83 14.24 3.80
CA ASN A 56 3.37 14.30 3.73
C ASN A 56 2.68 13.26 4.63
N ILE A 57 3.41 12.56 5.50
CA ILE A 57 2.89 11.44 6.28
C ILE A 57 1.69 11.83 7.14
N ASN A 58 1.69 13.03 7.73
CA ASN A 58 0.60 13.56 8.56
C ASN A 58 -0.67 13.83 7.75
N LEU A 59 -0.52 14.41 6.55
CA LEU A 59 -1.63 14.60 5.64
C LEU A 59 -2.22 13.26 5.21
N LEU A 60 -1.35 12.33 4.79
CA LEU A 60 -1.75 10.98 4.39
C LEU A 60 -2.41 10.21 5.54
N ASN A 61 -1.95 10.42 6.76
CA ASN A 61 -2.50 9.82 7.97
C ASN A 61 -3.96 10.23 8.20
N GLN A 62 -4.32 11.50 7.97
CA GLN A 62 -5.72 11.99 8.10
C GLN A 62 -6.68 11.36 7.08
N TYR A 63 -6.16 10.95 5.92
CA TYR A 63 -6.93 10.23 4.90
C TYR A 63 -6.91 8.70 5.11
N SER A 64 -5.85 8.20 5.74
CA SER A 64 -5.75 6.83 6.21
C SER A 64 -6.79 6.56 7.32
N GLY A 65 -7.34 5.35 7.34
CA GLY A 65 -8.33 4.93 8.35
C GLY A 65 -9.79 5.31 8.06
N LYS A 66 -10.04 6.18 7.07
CA LYS A 66 -11.40 6.42 6.57
C LYS A 66 -11.87 5.35 5.60
N GLN A 67 -10.97 4.79 4.79
CA GLN A 67 -11.26 3.77 3.75
C GLN A 67 -10.28 2.61 3.84
N ILE A 68 -8.98 2.93 3.78
CA ILE A 68 -7.88 1.95 3.91
C ILE A 68 -7.05 2.34 5.14
N HIS A 69 -6.83 1.37 6.03
CA HIS A 69 -5.84 1.52 7.10
C HIS A 69 -4.47 1.14 6.54
N PHE A 70 -3.55 2.10 6.50
CA PHE A 70 -2.19 1.85 6.04
C PHE A 70 -1.30 1.56 7.24
N PHE A 71 -0.50 0.52 7.13
CA PHE A 71 0.55 0.13 8.06
C PHE A 71 1.92 0.48 7.49
N LEU A 72 2.85 0.78 8.38
CA LEU A 72 4.23 1.08 8.05
C LEU A 72 5.12 -0.03 8.65
N PRO A 73 5.42 -1.09 7.88
CA PRO A 73 6.29 -2.17 8.31
C PRO A 73 7.62 -1.67 8.84
N GLY A 74 8.04 -2.18 10.00
CA GLY A 74 9.30 -1.79 10.64
C GLY A 74 9.29 -0.39 11.26
N VAL A 75 8.16 0.33 11.26
CA VAL A 75 8.05 1.64 11.91
C VAL A 75 7.44 1.51 13.30
N SER A 76 8.00 2.25 14.25
CA SER A 76 7.53 2.35 15.62
C SER A 76 7.53 3.80 16.13
N LEU A 77 6.67 4.06 17.12
CA LEU A 77 6.60 5.32 17.86
C LEU A 77 7.31 5.24 19.22
N PHE A 78 7.87 4.09 19.60
CA PHE A 78 8.45 3.87 20.93
C PHE A 78 9.95 4.17 21.02
N GLY A 79 10.57 4.62 19.91
CA GLY A 79 11.91 5.18 19.93
C GLY A 79 13.06 4.22 19.63
N PRO A 80 14.31 4.64 19.89
CA PRO A 80 15.52 3.83 19.70
C PRO A 80 15.61 2.62 20.65
N ASN A 81 14.68 2.50 21.60
CA ASN A 81 14.60 1.38 22.53
C ASN A 81 14.14 0.06 21.87
N GLU A 82 13.72 0.09 20.61
CA GLU A 82 13.43 -1.12 19.82
C GLU A 82 14.67 -1.77 19.18
N GLY A 83 15.86 -1.32 19.56
CA GLY A 83 17.13 -1.98 19.29
C GLY A 83 18.05 -1.20 18.37
N ASP A 84 19.28 -1.70 18.27
CA ASP A 84 20.28 -1.24 17.31
C ASP A 84 19.64 -1.27 15.90
N HIS A 85 19.86 -0.23 15.09
CA HIS A 85 19.30 -0.02 13.72
C HIS A 85 17.97 0.76 13.60
N ALA A 86 17.41 1.30 14.68
CA ALA A 86 16.31 2.27 14.58
C ALA A 86 16.81 3.65 14.09
N VAL A 87 16.17 4.18 13.05
CA VAL A 87 16.49 5.50 12.47
C VAL A 87 15.27 6.40 12.58
N LEU A 88 15.44 7.63 13.08
CA LEU A 88 14.37 8.64 13.11
C LEU A 88 13.96 8.99 11.68
N ILE A 89 12.68 8.81 11.35
CA ILE A 89 12.12 9.09 10.01
C ILE A 89 11.21 10.32 9.97
N GLY A 90 10.97 10.95 11.13
CA GLY A 90 10.15 12.15 11.25
C GLY A 90 9.14 12.04 12.38
N GLU A 91 8.04 12.77 12.25
CA GLU A 91 6.95 12.78 13.23
C GLU A 91 5.62 12.38 12.55
N VAL A 92 4.88 11.50 13.21
CA VAL A 92 3.49 11.14 12.86
C VAL A 92 2.58 11.66 13.95
N ASP A 93 1.68 12.58 13.62
CA ASP A 93 0.80 13.32 14.54
C ASP A 93 1.55 13.96 15.73
N GLY A 94 2.74 14.49 15.48
CA GLY A 94 3.59 15.13 16.51
C GLY A 94 4.35 14.15 17.41
N ILE A 95 4.36 12.86 17.06
CA ILE A 95 5.11 11.81 17.77
C ILE A 95 6.25 11.34 16.88
N ASN A 96 7.48 11.33 17.42
CA ASN A 96 8.64 10.81 16.70
C ASN A 96 8.43 9.36 16.25
N ALA A 97 8.65 9.12 14.96
CA ALA A 97 8.57 7.81 14.34
C ALA A 97 9.97 7.32 13.94
N TYR A 98 10.22 6.04 14.16
CA TYR A 98 11.51 5.40 13.93
C TYR A 98 11.32 4.18 13.04
N HIS A 99 12.16 4.04 12.02
CA HIS A 99 12.19 2.86 11.17
C HIS A 99 13.32 1.94 11.62
N ASN A 100 13.01 0.68 11.94
CA ASN A 100 13.96 -0.37 12.28
C ASN A 100 14.08 -1.35 11.11
N SER A 101 15.28 -1.45 10.54
CA SER A 101 15.52 -2.29 9.36
C SER A 101 15.37 -3.79 9.63
N ARG A 102 15.70 -4.27 10.83
CA ARG A 102 15.55 -5.69 11.18
C ARG A 102 14.07 -6.08 11.27
N ALA A 103 13.27 -5.26 11.92
CA ALA A 103 11.82 -5.40 11.98
C ALA A 103 11.20 -5.37 10.57
N PHE A 104 11.60 -4.39 9.76
CA PHE A 104 11.18 -4.28 8.36
C PHE A 104 11.49 -5.55 7.57
N MET A 105 12.70 -6.09 7.69
CA MET A 105 13.12 -7.30 6.97
C MET A 105 12.23 -8.51 7.32
N SER A 106 11.82 -8.65 8.59
CA SER A 106 10.90 -9.73 8.98
C SER A 106 9.53 -9.61 8.28
N PHE A 107 8.99 -8.40 8.15
CA PHE A 107 7.75 -8.20 7.37
C PHE A 107 7.95 -8.51 5.90
N LYS A 108 9.03 -7.99 5.33
CA LYS A 108 9.36 -8.14 3.92
C LYS A 108 9.52 -9.61 3.56
N ASP A 109 10.21 -10.40 4.38
CA ASP A 109 10.40 -11.83 4.14
C ASP A 109 9.08 -12.63 4.25
N GLU A 110 8.23 -12.33 5.24
CA GLU A 110 6.90 -12.97 5.35
C GLU A 110 6.03 -12.66 4.12
N PHE A 111 5.98 -11.41 3.68
CA PHE A 111 5.20 -11.02 2.51
C PHE A 111 5.75 -11.61 1.22
N GLU A 112 7.07 -11.67 1.03
CA GLU A 112 7.68 -12.29 -0.17
C GLU A 112 7.44 -13.81 -0.23
N GLN A 113 7.25 -14.47 0.91
CA GLN A 113 6.87 -15.88 0.97
C GLN A 113 5.38 -16.08 0.66
N LYS A 114 4.50 -15.22 1.20
CA LYS A 114 3.04 -15.32 1.03
C LYS A 114 2.54 -14.76 -0.30
N ILE A 115 3.30 -13.86 -0.93
CA ILE A 115 2.99 -13.22 -2.22
C ILE A 115 4.17 -13.47 -3.17
N PRO A 116 4.32 -14.68 -3.76
CA PRO A 116 5.51 -15.06 -4.53
C PRO A 116 5.82 -14.14 -5.72
N GLN A 117 4.80 -13.50 -6.30
CA GLN A 117 4.90 -12.55 -7.40
C GLN A 117 5.40 -11.16 -6.98
N TRP A 118 5.44 -10.87 -5.67
CA TRP A 118 5.94 -9.62 -5.14
C TRP A 118 7.36 -9.84 -4.62
N LYS A 119 8.29 -8.99 -5.06
CA LYS A 119 9.66 -8.94 -4.59
C LYS A 119 10.03 -7.49 -4.30
N TYR A 120 10.48 -7.23 -3.09
CA TYR A 120 10.86 -5.90 -2.67
C TYR A 120 12.22 -5.55 -3.24
N ASN A 121 12.32 -4.37 -3.88
CA ASN A 121 13.51 -3.92 -4.60
C ASN A 121 14.11 -2.65 -3.98
N PHE A 122 13.98 -2.49 -2.66
CA PHE A 122 14.51 -1.35 -1.91
C PHE A 122 13.92 0.00 -2.34
N GLY A 123 12.73 0.02 -2.97
CA GLY A 123 11.99 1.23 -3.33
C GLY A 123 10.85 1.55 -2.36
N VAL A 124 9.82 2.26 -2.82
CA VAL A 124 8.55 2.38 -2.12
C VAL A 124 7.53 1.44 -2.77
N ASP A 125 7.06 0.46 -2.01
CA ASP A 125 6.04 -0.48 -2.46
C ASP A 125 4.78 -0.30 -1.61
N ILE A 126 3.62 -0.16 -2.26
CA ILE A 126 2.32 -0.14 -1.60
C ILE A 126 1.65 -1.47 -1.84
N VAL A 127 1.34 -2.22 -0.78
CA VAL A 127 0.65 -3.52 -0.87
C VAL A 127 -0.72 -3.42 -0.22
N LEU A 128 -1.79 -3.68 -0.96
CA LEU A 128 -3.16 -3.77 -0.45
C LEU A 128 -3.54 -5.24 -0.29
N VAL A 129 -4.14 -5.59 0.85
CA VAL A 129 -4.52 -6.96 1.19
C VAL A 129 -5.90 -6.97 1.83
N ASP A 130 -6.71 -7.97 1.48
CA ASP A 130 -7.99 -8.20 2.13
C ASP A 130 -7.84 -8.76 3.53
N VAL A 131 -8.76 -8.35 4.40
CA VAL A 131 -8.98 -8.95 5.71
C VAL A 131 -10.21 -9.85 5.61
N ILE A 132 -10.01 -11.14 5.87
CA ILE A 132 -11.05 -12.17 5.84
C ILE A 132 -11.29 -12.75 7.24
N GLY A 133 -12.41 -13.42 7.43
CA GLY A 133 -12.78 -14.06 8.70
C GLY A 133 -13.77 -13.26 9.54
N ALA A 134 -14.19 -13.84 10.67
CA ALA A 134 -15.14 -13.24 11.60
C ALA A 134 -14.42 -12.51 12.75
N LYS A 135 -15.13 -11.64 13.48
CA LYS A 135 -14.59 -10.92 14.65
C LYS A 135 -13.87 -11.89 15.60
N GLY A 136 -12.63 -11.59 15.96
CA GLY A 136 -11.78 -12.44 16.82
C GLY A 136 -11.03 -13.57 16.11
N ASN A 137 -11.25 -13.75 14.81
CA ASN A 137 -10.50 -14.68 13.97
C ASN A 137 -10.32 -14.13 12.52
N ARG A 138 -9.96 -12.85 12.44
CA ARG A 138 -9.63 -12.13 11.20
C ARG A 138 -8.18 -12.37 10.83
N THR A 139 -7.92 -12.54 9.55
CA THR A 139 -6.58 -12.75 9.00
C THR A 139 -6.44 -12.08 7.63
N LEU A 140 -5.22 -12.02 7.12
CA LEU A 140 -4.91 -11.47 5.81
C LEU A 140 -5.07 -12.52 4.72
N ASP A 141 -5.82 -12.18 3.66
CA ASP A 141 -5.89 -12.97 2.44
C ASP A 141 -4.83 -12.52 1.44
N PHE A 142 -3.62 -13.08 1.53
CA PHE A 142 -2.52 -12.76 0.62
C PHE A 142 -2.80 -13.10 -0.85
N SER A 143 -3.78 -13.96 -1.16
CA SER A 143 -4.15 -14.28 -2.54
C SER A 143 -4.86 -13.10 -3.23
N SER A 144 -5.53 -12.25 -2.43
CA SER A 144 -6.17 -11.02 -2.88
C SER A 144 -5.19 -9.88 -3.16
N ALA A 145 -3.91 -10.04 -2.79
CA ALA A 145 -2.98 -8.93 -2.72
C ALA A 145 -2.81 -8.21 -4.07
N ILE A 146 -2.80 -6.88 -3.99
CA ILE A 146 -2.44 -5.95 -5.05
C ILE A 146 -1.20 -5.21 -4.56
N PHE A 147 -0.20 -5.02 -5.40
CA PHE A 147 0.96 -4.21 -5.05
C PHE A 147 1.30 -3.21 -6.15
N PHE A 148 1.83 -2.07 -5.72
CA PHE A 148 2.25 -0.96 -6.57
C PHE A 148 3.71 -0.65 -6.25
N LYS A 149 4.57 -0.73 -7.26
CA LYS A 149 5.97 -0.31 -7.17
C LYS A 149 6.05 1.16 -7.56
N VAL A 150 6.11 2.05 -6.56
CA VAL A 150 5.92 3.49 -6.78
C VAL A 150 6.92 4.03 -7.81
N GLU A 151 8.17 3.58 -7.76
CA GLU A 151 9.21 3.98 -8.69
C GLU A 151 8.87 3.61 -10.14
N GLU A 152 8.27 2.45 -10.41
CA GLU A 152 7.86 2.09 -11.76
C GLU A 152 6.81 3.08 -12.27
N PHE A 153 5.88 3.46 -11.39
CA PHE A 153 4.84 4.41 -11.73
C PHE A 153 5.44 5.78 -12.03
N ILE A 154 6.37 6.28 -11.21
CA ILE A 154 7.06 7.55 -11.47
C ILE A 154 7.92 7.49 -12.75
N GLN A 155 8.65 6.40 -12.99
CA GLN A 155 9.50 6.23 -14.18
C GLN A 155 8.68 6.24 -15.46
N LEU A 156 7.50 5.64 -15.42
CA LEU A 156 6.55 5.60 -16.53
C LEU A 156 5.67 6.85 -16.57
N LYS A 157 6.05 7.82 -15.72
CA LYS A 157 5.48 9.15 -15.49
C LYS A 157 4.15 9.16 -14.77
N ILE A 158 3.53 7.99 -14.48
CA ILE A 158 2.12 7.69 -14.05
C ILE A 158 1.55 8.64 -13.02
N VAL A 159 2.43 8.91 -12.09
CA VAL A 159 2.31 9.91 -11.08
C VAL A 159 3.62 10.66 -11.10
N ASP A 160 3.58 11.91 -10.68
CA ASP A 160 4.78 12.70 -10.53
C ASP A 160 5.48 12.37 -9.20
N ARG A 161 4.74 11.83 -8.21
CA ARG A 161 5.23 11.60 -6.85
C ARG A 161 4.45 10.53 -6.06
N THR A 162 5.04 10.00 -5.00
CA THR A 162 4.47 8.94 -4.15
C THR A 162 3.10 9.30 -3.56
N THR A 163 3.00 10.51 -3.01
CA THR A 163 1.78 11.03 -2.37
C THR A 163 0.60 11.13 -3.33
N GLU A 164 0.87 11.40 -4.61
CA GLU A 164 -0.16 11.42 -5.65
C GLU A 164 -0.72 10.01 -5.87
N LEU A 165 0.12 8.98 -5.92
CA LEU A 165 -0.32 7.59 -6.07
C LEU A 165 -1.18 7.15 -4.88
N LEU A 166 -0.72 7.42 -3.65
CA LEU A 166 -1.49 7.13 -2.44
C LEU A 166 -2.85 7.85 -2.46
N GLY A 167 -2.86 9.13 -2.83
CA GLY A 167 -4.08 9.92 -2.99
C GLY A 167 -5.04 9.31 -4.02
N LYS A 168 -4.52 8.89 -5.18
CA LYS A 168 -5.29 8.20 -6.23
C LYS A 168 -5.87 6.88 -5.73
N ILE A 169 -5.10 6.05 -5.02
CA ILE A 169 -5.55 4.77 -4.44
C ILE A 169 -6.70 4.98 -3.44
N ILE A 170 -6.53 5.93 -2.51
CA ILE A 170 -7.54 6.26 -1.50
C ILE A 170 -8.81 6.79 -2.16
N LYS A 171 -8.67 7.70 -3.13
CA LYS A 171 -9.79 8.27 -3.88
C LYS A 171 -10.55 7.18 -4.65
N PHE A 172 -9.83 6.28 -5.31
CA PHE A 172 -10.43 5.17 -6.06
C PHE A 172 -11.29 4.26 -5.17
N HIS A 173 -10.78 3.83 -4.02
CA HIS A 173 -11.55 3.02 -3.07
C HIS A 173 -12.80 3.76 -2.54
N ARG A 174 -12.68 5.07 -2.30
CA ARG A 174 -13.79 5.90 -1.84
C ARG A 174 -14.88 6.05 -2.90
N GLU A 175 -14.51 6.37 -4.14
CA GLU A 175 -15.47 6.68 -5.22
C GLU A 175 -16.11 5.43 -5.80
N ALA A 176 -15.34 4.36 -5.98
CA ALA A 176 -15.86 3.08 -6.46
C ALA A 176 -16.55 2.25 -5.35
N LYS A 177 -16.57 2.75 -4.11
CA LYS A 177 -17.14 2.07 -2.92
C LYS A 177 -16.66 0.62 -2.79
N LEU A 178 -15.37 0.41 -3.07
CA LEU A 178 -14.79 -0.93 -3.12
C LEU A 178 -14.73 -1.49 -1.69
N ALA A 179 -15.37 -2.64 -1.50
CA ALA A 179 -15.39 -3.31 -0.22
C ALA A 179 -14.08 -4.07 0.02
N THR A 180 -13.47 -4.63 -1.04
CA THR A 180 -12.28 -5.50 -0.95
C THR A 180 -11.19 -5.10 -1.97
N ALA A 181 -9.94 -5.43 -1.69
CA ALA A 181 -8.81 -5.42 -2.59
C ALA A 181 -9.06 -6.38 -3.75
N LYS A 182 -9.70 -7.53 -3.52
CA LYS A 182 -10.13 -8.40 -4.62
C LYS A 182 -11.09 -7.68 -5.59
N ASP A 183 -12.05 -6.91 -5.09
CA ASP A 183 -12.94 -6.10 -5.94
C ASP A 183 -12.16 -5.03 -6.69
N ALA A 184 -11.20 -4.37 -6.03
CA ALA A 184 -10.31 -3.42 -6.67
C ALA A 184 -9.51 -4.09 -7.80
N LYS A 185 -8.96 -5.28 -7.56
CA LYS A 185 -8.20 -6.08 -8.53
C LYS A 185 -9.08 -6.47 -9.70
N LEU A 186 -10.29 -6.95 -9.43
CA LEU A 186 -11.25 -7.36 -10.45
C LEU A 186 -11.71 -6.17 -11.28
N LEU A 187 -12.06 -5.04 -10.67
CA LEU A 187 -12.47 -3.83 -11.38
C LEU A 187 -11.33 -3.30 -12.24
N LEU A 188 -10.10 -3.27 -11.70
CA LEU A 188 -8.90 -2.96 -12.47
C LEU A 188 -8.69 -3.98 -13.60
N GLN A 189 -8.91 -5.28 -13.41
CA GLN A 189 -8.78 -6.27 -14.48
C GLN A 189 -9.89 -6.15 -15.54
N GLN A 190 -11.12 -5.87 -15.14
CA GLN A 190 -12.27 -5.77 -16.03
C GLN A 190 -12.25 -4.51 -16.86
N GLN A 191 -11.90 -3.38 -16.25
CA GLN A 191 -11.87 -2.10 -16.92
C GLN A 191 -10.75 -2.03 -17.97
N PHE A 192 -9.75 -2.93 -17.88
CA PHE A 192 -8.51 -2.75 -18.61
C PHE A 192 -7.84 -4.04 -19.17
N GLY A 193 -8.37 -5.25 -18.91
CA GLY A 193 -7.97 -6.54 -19.51
C GLY A 193 -7.19 -7.50 -18.60
N ILE A 194 -7.17 -8.81 -18.89
CA ILE A 194 -6.57 -9.85 -18.01
C ILE A 194 -5.03 -9.86 -18.06
N ASP A 195 -4.43 -9.52 -19.21
CA ASP A 195 -2.96 -9.41 -19.37
C ASP A 195 -2.38 -8.09 -18.86
N TRP A 196 -3.24 -7.20 -18.38
CA TRP A 196 -2.94 -5.78 -18.28
C TRP A 196 -2.30 -5.34 -16.96
N PHE A 197 -2.15 -6.18 -15.94
CA PHE A 197 -1.50 -5.71 -14.69
C PHE A 197 -0.03 -5.32 -14.95
N LYS A 198 0.60 -5.89 -16.00
CA LYS A 198 1.89 -5.44 -16.58
C LYS A 198 1.76 -4.15 -17.40
N SER A 199 0.57 -3.84 -17.90
CA SER A 199 0.20 -2.66 -18.71
C SER A 199 -0.53 -1.57 -17.91
N LEU A 200 -0.80 -1.77 -16.61
CA LEU A 200 -1.38 -0.83 -15.63
C LEU A 200 -0.56 0.46 -15.54
N ILE A 201 0.69 0.28 -15.93
CA ILE A 201 1.70 1.26 -16.23
C ILE A 201 1.25 2.34 -17.26
N PHE A 202 0.30 2.06 -18.16
CA PHE A 202 -0.02 2.97 -19.27
C PHE A 202 -1.29 3.81 -19.11
N VAL A 203 -2.20 3.49 -18.19
CA VAL A 203 -3.58 4.06 -18.22
C VAL A 203 -3.88 5.06 -17.10
N LEU A 204 -2.99 5.21 -16.13
CA LEU A 204 -3.16 6.22 -15.08
C LEU A 204 -2.76 7.65 -15.55
N PHE A 205 -2.66 7.88 -16.87
CA PHE A 205 -2.38 9.14 -17.58
C PHE A 205 -3.62 9.88 -18.14
N PRO A 206 -3.56 11.23 -18.32
CA PRO A 206 -4.67 12.09 -18.65
C PRO A 206 -5.19 11.90 -20.08
N LYS A 207 -6.37 12.49 -20.34
CA LYS A 207 -7.26 12.29 -21.50
C LYS A 207 -6.61 12.37 -22.90
N SER A 208 -5.41 12.93 -23.04
CA SER A 208 -4.68 13.02 -24.31
C SER A 208 -4.15 11.66 -24.80
N ILE A 209 -3.71 10.78 -23.89
CA ILE A 209 -3.16 9.45 -24.25
C ILE A 209 -4.28 8.41 -24.47
N GLN A 210 -5.42 8.56 -23.79
CA GLN A 210 -6.62 7.74 -24.01
C GLN A 210 -7.16 7.86 -25.45
N LYS A 211 -6.96 9.01 -26.11
CA LYS A 211 -7.35 9.21 -27.51
C LYS A 211 -6.45 8.45 -28.48
N LEU A 212 -5.15 8.35 -28.20
CA LEU A 212 -4.18 7.63 -29.04
C LEU A 212 -4.36 6.12 -28.96
N ALA A 213 -4.57 5.58 -27.76
CA ALA A 213 -4.87 4.15 -27.57
C ALA A 213 -6.20 3.74 -28.23
N ARG A 214 -7.22 4.61 -28.17
CA ARG A 214 -8.49 4.40 -28.90
C ARG A 214 -8.31 4.49 -30.42
N ALA A 215 -7.46 5.39 -30.90
CA ALA A 215 -7.17 5.50 -32.33
C ALA A 215 -6.43 4.26 -32.87
N GLN A 216 -5.47 3.71 -32.12
CA GLN A 216 -4.77 2.46 -32.51
C GLN A 216 -5.67 1.23 -32.45
N ALA A 217 -6.56 1.12 -31.47
CA ALA A 217 -7.52 0.02 -31.39
C ALA A 217 -8.57 0.05 -32.52
N VAL A 218 -8.97 1.25 -32.97
CA VAL A 218 -9.88 1.43 -34.12
C VAL A 218 -9.16 1.14 -35.45
N LEU A 219 -7.86 1.41 -35.55
CA LEU A 219 -7.06 1.16 -36.76
C LEU A 219 -6.53 -0.28 -36.87
N GLY A 220 -6.41 -1.01 -35.76
CA GLY A 220 -5.94 -2.40 -35.73
C GLY A 220 -7.04 -3.47 -35.78
N GLY A 221 -8.31 -3.06 -35.72
CA GLY A 221 -9.48 -3.94 -35.64
C GLY A 221 -10.37 -3.87 -36.87
N GLY A 222 -9.87 -4.23 -38.05
CA GLY A 222 -10.73 -4.33 -39.21
C GLY A 222 -10.05 -4.41 -40.57
N ALA A 223 -9.37 -5.52 -40.87
CA ALA A 223 -9.33 -6.06 -42.22
C ALA A 223 -8.96 -7.54 -42.18
N ALA A 224 -9.96 -8.41 -42.00
CA ALA A 224 -9.94 -9.71 -42.64
C ALA A 224 -10.70 -9.54 -43.97
N LEU A 225 -9.97 -9.41 -45.08
CA LEU A 225 -10.51 -9.55 -46.42
C LEU A 225 -9.51 -10.31 -47.29
N ARG A 226 -9.76 -11.63 -47.36
CA ARG A 226 -9.37 -12.65 -48.36
C ARG A 226 -7.91 -12.80 -48.74
#